data_AF-A0A7C4QTG1-F1
#
_entry.id   AF-A0A7C4QTG1-F1
#
_cell.length_a   1.000
_cell.length_b   1.000
_cell.length_c   1.000
_cell.angle_alpha   90.00
_cell.angle_beta   90.00
_cell.angle_gamma   90.00
#
_symmetry.space_group_name_H-M   'P 1'
#
loop_
_entity.id
_entity.type
_entity.pdbx_description
1 polymer ?
#
loop_
_entity_poly.entity_id
_entity_poly.type
_entity_poly.pdbx_seq_one_letter_code
_entity_poly.pdbx_strand_id
1 'polypeptide(L)' 'MISSILGIADGWVALVFLLCLGSALLCVVYSALNWNRGDDSVSTADVKWEKEEVEVEKHLTD' A
#
# COMPACT_ATOMS: atom_id res chain seq x y z
N MET A 1 27.20 3.90 -33.28
CA MET A 1 26.16 4.70 -32.57
C MET A 1 25.08 3.85 -31.89
N ILE A 2 25.26 2.52 -31.71
CA ILE A 2 24.25 1.65 -31.09
C ILE A 2 24.80 0.93 -29.84
N SER A 3 26.12 0.86 -29.66
CA SER A 3 26.77 0.17 -28.53
C SER A 3 26.45 0.75 -27.14
N SER A 4 25.84 1.94 -27.07
CA SER A 4 25.43 2.60 -25.82
C SER A 4 23.95 2.36 -25.46
N ILE A 5 23.15 1.77 -26.34
CA ILE A 5 21.71 1.51 -26.09
C ILE A 5 21.49 0.32 -25.16
N LEU A 6 22.44 -0.62 -25.11
CA LEU A 6 22.45 -1.74 -24.16
C LEU A 6 23.40 -1.36 -23.02
N GLY A 7 22.95 -0.45 -22.15
CA GLY A 7 23.71 0.17 -21.06
C GLY A 7 24.27 -0.76 -19.97
N ILE A 8 24.49 -2.04 -20.25
CA ILE A 8 25.08 -3.02 -19.33
C ILE A 8 26.61 -2.91 -19.22
N ALA A 9 27.27 -2.10 -20.06
CA ALA A 9 28.73 -1.90 -19.98
C ALA A 9 29.18 -1.02 -18.80
N ASP A 10 28.27 -0.30 -18.16
CA ASP A 10 28.60 0.70 -17.14
C ASP A 10 28.09 0.26 -15.76
N GLY A 11 29.00 0.07 -14.80
CA GLY A 11 28.67 -0.38 -13.44
C GLY A 11 27.64 0.52 -12.73
N TRP A 12 27.51 1.78 -13.17
CA TRP A 12 26.50 2.71 -12.67
C TRP A 12 25.07 2.32 -13.07
N VAL A 13 24.88 1.77 -14.27
CA VAL A 13 23.55 1.35 -14.75
C VAL A 13 23.05 0.13 -13.98
N ALA A 14 23.95 -0.83 -13.70
CA ALA A 14 23.63 -1.98 -12.85
C ALA A 14 23.21 -1.54 -11.43
N LEU A 15 23.90 -0.53 -10.88
CA LEU A 15 23.53 0.07 -9.60
C LEU A 15 22.14 0.70 -9.65
N VAL A 16 21.81 1.46 -10.70
CA VAL A 16 20.48 2.08 -10.85
C VAL A 16 19.38 1.01 -10.92
N PHE A 17 19.57 -0.09 -11.64
CA PHE A 17 18.60 -1.19 -11.68
C PHE A 17 18.42 -1.83 -10.30
N LEU A 18 19.50 -2.08 -9.57
CA LEU A 18 19.44 -2.61 -8.20
C LEU A 18 18.75 -1.65 -7.23
N LEU A 19 19.01 -0.34 -7.34
CA LEU A 19 18.34 0.68 -6.52
C LEU A 19 16.86 0.77 -6.86
N CYS A 20 16.50 0.68 -8.13
CA CYS A 20 15.11 0.77 -8.58
C CYS A 20 14.31 -0.45 -8.07
N LEU A 21 14.88 -1.64 -8.19
CA LEU A 21 14.28 -2.86 -7.64
C LEU A 21 14.24 -2.83 -6.10
N GLY A 22 15.31 -2.35 -5.46
CA GLY A 22 15.38 -2.17 -4.01
C GLY A 22 14.33 -1.19 -3.49
N SER A 23 14.10 -0.08 -4.19
CA SER A 23 13.06 0.90 -3.87
C SER A 23 11.67 0.29 -3.94
N ALA A 24 11.38 -0.44 -5.02
CA ALA A 24 10.10 -1.14 -5.17
C ALA A 24 9.87 -2.15 -4.04
N LEU A 25 10.90 -2.93 -3.68
CA LEU A 25 10.84 -3.86 -2.55
C LEU A 25 10.63 -3.16 -1.21
N LEU A 26 11.36 -2.06 -0.96
CA LEU A 26 11.21 -1.28 0.27
C LEU A 26 9.79 -0.73 0.41
N CYS A 27 9.20 -0.21 -0.67
CA CYS A 27 7.80 0.26 -0.67
C CYS A 27 6.84 -0.87 -0.30
N VAL A 28 6.96 -2.05 -0.95
CA VAL A 28 6.06 -3.18 -0.69
C VAL A 28 6.23 -3.70 0.74
N VAL A 29 7.47 -3.87 1.21
CA VAL A 29 7.75 -4.37 2.57
C VAL A 29 7.26 -3.37 3.61
N TYR A 30 7.56 -2.08 3.44
CA TYR A 30 7.10 -1.04 4.35
C TYR A 30 5.58 -0.96 4.39
N SER A 31 4.92 -0.94 3.24
CA SER A 31 3.46 -0.97 3.15
C SER A 31 2.90 -2.22 3.84
N ALA A 32 3.44 -3.41 3.58
CA ALA A 32 2.98 -4.65 4.22
C ALA A 32 3.11 -4.62 5.75
N LEU A 33 4.23 -4.10 6.28
CA LEU A 33 4.46 -3.99 7.72
C LEU A 33 3.61 -2.89 8.38
N ASN A 34 3.35 -1.80 7.65
CA ASN A 34 2.61 -0.65 8.18
C ASN A 34 1.09 -0.73 7.91
N TRP A 35 0.64 -1.64 7.04
CA TRP A 35 -0.77 -1.80 6.68
C TRP A 35 -1.67 -2.07 7.91
N ASN A 36 -1.14 -2.79 8.90
CA ASN A 36 -1.87 -3.15 10.11
C ASN A 36 -1.55 -2.25 11.32
N ARG A 37 -0.82 -1.14 11.11
CA ARG A 37 -0.50 -0.16 12.17
C ARG A 37 -1.49 1.02 12.21
N GLY A 38 -2.43 1.10 11.26
CA GLY A 38 -3.60 1.96 11.35
C GLY A 38 -4.61 1.36 12.32
N ASP A 39 -4.26 1.36 13.61
CA ASP A 39 -5.22 1.13 14.69
C ASP A 39 -5.90 2.47 14.99
N ASP A 40 -6.83 2.86 14.12
CA ASP A 40 -8.00 3.57 14.61
C ASP A 40 -8.80 2.50 15.35
N SER A 41 -8.47 2.30 16.62
CA SER A 41 -9.20 1.37 17.49
C SER A 41 -10.67 1.78 17.38
N VAL A 42 -11.49 0.94 16.72
CA VAL A 42 -12.88 1.27 16.42
C VAL A 42 -13.52 1.77 17.70
N SER A 43 -13.90 3.05 17.72
CA SER A 43 -14.36 3.63 18.97
C SER A 43 -15.73 3.03 19.28
N THR A 44 -16.09 3.01 20.55
CA THR A 44 -17.43 2.58 20.96
C THR A 44 -18.55 3.41 20.32
N ALA A 45 -18.24 4.63 19.87
CA ALA A 45 -19.17 5.44 19.08
C ALA A 45 -19.34 4.86 17.67
N ASP A 46 -18.25 4.50 16.97
CA ASP A 46 -18.30 3.95 15.61
C ASP A 46 -19.09 2.64 15.56
N VAL A 47 -18.91 1.76 16.55
CA VAL A 47 -19.68 0.51 16.69
C VAL A 47 -21.17 0.79 16.91
N LYS A 48 -21.50 1.88 17.62
CA LYS A 48 -22.89 2.26 17.88
C LYS A 48 -23.55 2.83 16.62
N TRP A 49 -22.85 3.69 15.88
CA TRP A 49 -23.31 4.23 14.60
C TRP A 49 -23.55 3.13 13.57
N GLU A 50 -22.63 2.17 13.44
CA GLU A 50 -22.77 1.04 12.52
C GLU A 50 -24.01 0.19 12.81
N LYS A 51 -24.33 -0.03 14.10
CA LYS A 51 -25.56 -0.74 14.49
C LYS A 51 -26.83 0.05 14.19
N GLU A 52 -26.80 1.36 14.39
CA GLU A 52 -27.95 2.24 14.17
C GLU A 52 -28.25 2.38 12.67
N GLU A 53 -27.23 2.47 11.82
CA GLU A 53 -27.34 2.43 10.35
C GLU A 53 -28.02 1.13 9.87
N VAL A 54 -27.54 -0.02 10.35
CA VAL A 54 -28.11 -1.34 9.97
C VAL A 54 -29.56 -1.50 10.43
N GLU A 55 -29.93 -0.93 11.58
CA GLU A 55 -31.29 -0.98 12.10
C GLU A 55 -32.24 -0.08 11.28
N VAL A 56 -31.80 1.13 10.92
CA VAL A 56 -32.55 2.04 10.05
C VAL A 56 -32.73 1.44 8.64
N GLU A 57 -31.69 0.84 8.07
CA GLU A 57 -31.75 0.23 6.73
C GLU A 57 -32.76 -0.93 6.69
N LYS A 58 -32.75 -1.81 7.70
CA LYS A 58 -33.74 -2.89 7.81
C LYS A 58 -35.17 -2.33 7.91
N HIS A 59 -35.37 -1.30 8.73
CA HIS A 59 -36.69 -0.70 8.94
C HIS A 59 -37.24 0.02 7.71
N LEU A 60 -36.38 0.42 6.77
CA LEU A 60 -36.77 1.02 5.49
C LEU A 60 -37.01 -0.01 4.38
N THR A 61 -36.60 -1.26 4.58
CA THR A 61 -36.66 -2.34 3.58
C THR A 61 -37.73 -3.39 3.90
N ASP A 62 -38.27 -3.40 5.12
CA ASP A 62 -39.49 -4.13 5.55
C ASP A 62 -40.78 -3.36 5.21
#